data_AF-A0A6A4R512-F1
#
_entry.id   AF-A0A6A4R512-F1
#
_cell.length_a   1.000
_cell.length_b   1.000
_cell.length_c   1.000
_cell.angle_alpha   90.00
_cell.angle_beta   90.00
_cell.angle_gamma   90.00
#
_symmetry.space_group_name_H-M   'P 1'
#
loop_
_entity.id
_entity.type
_entity.pdbx_description
1 polymer ?
#
loop_
_entity_poly.entity_id
_entity_poly.type
_entity_poly.pdbx_seq_one_letter_code
_entity_poly.pdbx_strand_id
1 'polypeptide(L)'
;MSTMQYKIMVCTIISCLNMKNFQVVNHGVSETILDEALYVASNFFDLPTEERMKLFSSDVLKPVRYGTSFKDDVEKLQFWRVFLKHYANPLNDWIHMWPENPPDYR
;
A
#
# COMPACT_ATOMS: atom_id res chain seq x y z
N MET A 1 11.16 -21.02 8.12
CA MET A 1 11.41 -19.58 8.32
C MET A 1 11.58 -18.96 6.95
N SER A 2 10.49 -18.45 6.37
CA SER A 2 10.53 -17.82 5.04
C SER A 2 10.74 -16.33 5.24
N THR A 3 11.88 -15.82 4.80
CA THR A 3 12.20 -14.40 4.76
C THR A 3 11.27 -13.74 3.74
N MET A 4 10.33 -12.91 4.20
CA MET A 4 9.59 -12.05 3.28
C MET A 4 10.57 -11.03 2.70
N GLN A 5 11.04 -11.27 1.48
CA GLN A 5 11.70 -10.24 0.68
C GLN A 5 10.64 -9.20 0.30
N TYR A 6 10.63 -8.07 1.00
CA TYR A 6 9.81 -6.93 0.61
C TYR A 6 10.41 -6.33 -0.68
N LYS A 7 9.76 -6.59 -1.80
CA LYS A 7 10.14 -6.07 -3.11
C LYS A 7 9.49 -4.72 -3.34
N ILE A 8 10.28 -3.67 -3.32
CA ILE A 8 9.87 -2.35 -3.81
C ILE A 8 9.79 -2.44 -5.34
N MET A 9 8.56 -2.48 -5.85
CA MET A 9 8.28 -2.45 -7.30
C MET A 9 8.04 -1.00 -7.71
N VAL A 10 9.10 -0.33 -8.17
CA VAL A 10 9.01 1.02 -8.76
C VAL A 10 8.91 0.86 -10.29
N CYS A 11 7.81 1.36 -10.87
CA CYS A 11 7.59 1.37 -12.31
C CYS A 11 8.05 2.72 -12.88
N THR A 12 9.19 2.72 -13.56
CA THR A 12 9.74 3.87 -14.30
C THR A 12 9.93 3.45 -15.75
N ILE A 13 9.50 4.31 -16.66
CA ILE A 13 9.59 4.11 -18.11
C ILE A 13 11.07 4.06 -18.51
N ILE A 14 11.63 2.86 -18.69
CA ILE A 14 12.64 2.47 -19.71
C ILE A 14 12.81 0.95 -19.59
N SER A 15 12.06 0.21 -20.40
CA SER A 15 12.51 -1.05 -21.01
C SER A 15 11.54 -1.39 -22.15
N CYS A 16 11.50 -0.52 -23.15
CA CYS A 16 10.94 -0.89 -24.44
C CYS A 16 11.85 -1.99 -25.00
N LEU A 17 11.52 -3.26 -24.77
CA LEU A 17 11.24 -4.19 -25.86
C LEU A 17 10.85 -5.61 -25.44
N ASN A 18 11.10 -6.10 -24.21
CA ASN A 18 10.61 -7.46 -23.83
C ASN A 18 10.46 -7.77 -22.32
N MET A 19 10.71 -6.82 -21.40
CA MET A 19 10.56 -7.06 -19.96
C MET A 19 9.63 -6.02 -19.34
N LYS A 20 8.45 -6.46 -18.88
CA LYS A 20 7.41 -5.59 -18.28
C LYS A 20 7.67 -5.20 -16.83
N ASN A 21 8.66 -5.82 -16.19
CA ASN A 21 9.02 -5.59 -14.79
C ASN A 21 10.53 -5.42 -14.66
N PHE A 22 10.95 -4.54 -13.76
CA PHE A 22 12.34 -4.40 -13.36
C PHE A 22 12.42 -4.12 -11.86
N GLN A 23 13.58 -4.42 -11.29
CA GLN A 23 13.89 -4.13 -9.90
C GLN A 23 14.93 -3.02 -9.87
N VAL A 24 14.71 -2.00 -9.04
CA VAL A 24 15.71 -0.97 -8.78
C VAL A 24 16.50 -1.39 -7.55
N VAL A 25 17.81 -1.50 -7.70
CA VAL A 25 18.76 -1.67 -6.58
C VAL A 25 19.61 -0.42 -6.47
N ASN A 26 20.20 -0.16 -5.30
CA ASN A 26 20.97 1.06 -5.03
C ASN A 26 20.19 2.35 -5.35
N HIS A 27 18.89 2.38 -5.04
CA HIS A 27 17.97 3.50 -5.32
C HIS A 27 18.23 4.75 -4.46
N GLY A 28 19.19 4.71 -3.52
CA GLY A 28 19.55 5.85 -2.66
C GLY A 28 18.56 6.14 -1.53
N VAL A 29 17.55 5.29 -1.33
CA VAL A 29 16.64 5.36 -0.16
C VAL A 29 17.24 4.50 0.94
N SER A 30 17.31 5.04 2.16
CA SER A 30 17.84 4.32 3.32
C SER A 30 17.03 3.05 3.60
N GLU A 31 17.72 1.93 3.85
CA GLU A 31 17.08 0.68 4.27
C GLU A 31 16.25 0.88 5.55
N THR A 32 16.75 1.68 6.50
CA THR A 32 16.04 1.98 7.74
C THR A 32 14.67 2.64 7.50
N ILE A 33 14.59 3.57 6.54
CA ILE A 33 13.33 4.24 6.19
C ILE A 33 12.35 3.26 5.54
N LEU A 34 12.85 2.32 4.75
CA LEU A 34 12.01 1.28 4.14
C LEU A 34 11.47 0.33 5.19
N ASP A 35 12.31 -0.11 6.12
CA ASP A 35 11.93 -1.00 7.21
C ASP A 35 10.91 -0.34 8.14
N GLU A 36 11.12 0.93 8.51
CA GLU A 36 10.18 1.73 9.29
C GLU A 36 8.84 1.90 8.57
N ALA A 37 8.85 2.27 7.28
CA ALA A 37 7.63 2.42 6.50
C ALA A 37 6.84 1.11 6.42
N LEU A 38 7.52 -0.03 6.24
CA LEU A 38 6.89 -1.36 6.22
C LEU A 38 6.35 -1.75 7.59
N TYR A 39 7.10 -1.47 8.66
CA TYR A 39 6.70 -1.75 10.03
C TYR A 39 5.41 -1.01 10.40
N VAL A 40 5.36 0.30 10.15
CA VAL A 40 4.20 1.12 10.45
C VAL A 40 2.99 0.75 9.57
N ALA A 41 3.22 0.43 8.29
CA ALA A 41 2.16 -0.09 7.42
C ALA A 41 1.60 -1.42 7.94
N SER A 42 2.44 -2.32 8.45
CA SER A 42 1.99 -3.58 9.09
C SER A 42 1.13 -3.30 10.31
N ASN A 43 1.58 -2.40 11.18
CA ASN A 43 0.85 -2.03 12.40
C ASN A 43 -0.57 -1.53 12.11
N PHE A 44 -0.77 -0.78 11.01
CA PHE A 44 -2.12 -0.40 10.57
C PHE A 44 -3.00 -1.62 10.24
N PHE A 45 -2.46 -2.64 9.56
CA PHE A 45 -3.24 -3.84 9.22
C PHE A 45 -3.47 -4.77 10.41
N ASP A 46 -2.64 -4.67 11.46
CA ASP A 46 -2.80 -5.39 12.72
C ASP A 46 -3.80 -4.74 13.67
N LEU A 47 -4.30 -3.52 13.37
CA LEU A 47 -5.36 -2.88 14.14
C LEU A 47 -6.66 -3.71 14.15
N PRO A 48 -7.50 -3.52 15.19
CA PRO A 48 -8.85 -4.07 15.22
C PRO A 48 -9.62 -3.76 13.94
N THR A 49 -10.51 -4.67 13.53
CA THR A 49 -11.31 -4.51 12.32
C THR A 49 -12.12 -3.22 12.37
N GLU A 50 -12.63 -2.83 13.53
CA GLU A 50 -13.41 -1.62 13.75
C GLU A 50 -12.62 -0.36 13.35
N GLU A 51 -11.33 -0.30 13.70
CA GLU A 51 -10.46 0.82 13.34
C GLU A 51 -10.22 0.89 11.83
N ARG A 52 -9.91 -0.24 11.19
CA ARG A 52 -9.67 -0.31 9.74
C ARG A 52 -10.94 -0.01 8.94
N MET A 53 -12.10 -0.43 9.45
CA MET A 53 -13.40 -0.21 8.81
C MET A 53 -13.84 1.26 8.79
N LYS A 54 -13.28 2.13 9.64
CA LYS A 54 -13.50 3.60 9.55
C LYS A 54 -13.09 4.15 8.19
N LEU A 55 -12.10 3.54 7.55
CA LEU A 55 -11.61 3.93 6.23
C LEU A 55 -12.24 3.12 5.10
N PHE A 56 -13.11 2.15 5.39
CA PHE A 56 -13.69 1.29 4.36
C PHE A 56 -14.53 2.09 3.36
N SER A 57 -14.31 1.85 2.07
CA SER A 57 -15.16 2.43 1.03
C SER A 57 -15.09 1.67 -0.30
N SER A 58 -16.27 1.43 -0.89
CA SER A 58 -16.41 0.95 -2.26
C SER A 58 -16.18 2.05 -3.31
N ASP A 59 -16.22 3.33 -2.92
CA ASP A 59 -15.93 4.45 -3.82
C ASP A 59 -14.44 4.49 -4.15
N VAL A 60 -14.11 4.18 -5.40
CA VAL A 60 -12.75 4.14 -5.92
C VAL A 60 -12.10 5.53 -6.04
N LEU A 61 -12.92 6.58 -6.13
CA LEU A 61 -12.49 7.97 -6.26
C LEU A 61 -12.13 8.58 -4.91
N LYS A 62 -12.55 7.95 -3.80
CA LYS A 62 -12.22 8.40 -2.45
C LYS A 62 -10.70 8.55 -2.30
N PRO A 63 -10.20 9.71 -1.81
CA PRO A 63 -8.76 9.95 -1.66
C PRO A 63 -8.08 8.93 -0.76
N VAL A 64 -8.72 8.59 0.36
CA VAL A 64 -8.28 7.56 1.32
C VAL A 64 -9.35 6.49 1.45
N ARG A 65 -8.99 5.23 1.18
CA ARG A 65 -9.90 4.10 1.35
C ARG A 65 -9.19 2.80 1.71
N TYR A 66 -9.76 2.10 2.68
CA TYR A 66 -9.52 0.69 2.97
C TYR A 66 -10.50 -0.16 2.15
N GLY A 67 -10.03 -1.30 1.65
CA GLY A 67 -10.87 -2.19 0.85
C GLY A 67 -10.34 -3.59 0.75
N THR A 68 -11.23 -4.49 0.34
CA THR A 68 -10.93 -5.88 0.03
C THR A 68 -11.30 -6.16 -1.42
N SER A 69 -10.48 -6.91 -2.13
CA SER A 69 -10.79 -7.31 -3.51
C SER A 69 -11.72 -8.53 -3.55
N PHE A 70 -12.97 -8.35 -3.10
CA PHE A 70 -14.05 -9.27 -3.47
C PHE A 70 -14.78 -8.64 -4.65
N LYS A 71 -14.62 -9.24 -5.83
CA LYS A 71 -15.45 -8.93 -6.99
C LYS A 71 -16.42 -10.08 -7.17
N ASP A 72 -17.70 -9.75 -7.23
CA ASP A 72 -18.77 -10.70 -7.54
C ASP A 72 -18.54 -11.32 -8.93
N ASP A 73 -18.43 -12.64 -8.92
CA ASP A 73 -19.04 -13.61 -9.84
C ASP A 73 -18.54 -13.80 -11.30
N VAL A 74 -17.33 -13.41 -11.70
CA VAL A 74 -16.87 -13.69 -13.10
C VAL A 74 -15.51 -14.39 -13.27
N GLU A 75 -14.55 -14.31 -12.35
CA GLU A 75 -13.24 -14.97 -12.57
C GLU A 75 -12.69 -15.66 -11.32
N LYS A 76 -12.38 -16.96 -11.48
CA LYS A 76 -11.92 -17.94 -10.47
C LYS A 76 -10.51 -17.68 -9.88
N LEU A 77 -10.00 -16.46 -9.93
CA LEU A 77 -8.73 -16.10 -9.29
C LEU A 77 -9.00 -15.12 -8.16
N GLN A 78 -9.51 -15.69 -7.06
CA GLN A 78 -9.75 -15.00 -5.81
C GLN A 78 -8.42 -14.68 -5.14
N PHE A 79 -7.90 -13.47 -5.34
CA PHE A 79 -6.86 -12.95 -4.47
C PHE A 79 -7.55 -12.23 -3.31
N TRP A 80 -7.48 -12.81 -2.12
CA TRP A 80 -7.81 -12.09 -0.88
C TRP A 80 -6.74 -11.02 -0.68
N ARG A 81 -6.92 -9.85 -1.30
CA ARG A 81 -6.08 -8.70 -1.06
C ARG A 81 -6.86 -7.70 -0.23
N VAL A 82 -6.30 -7.40 0.93
CA VAL A 82 -6.67 -6.23 1.72
C VAL A 82 -5.73 -5.11 1.33
N PHE A 83 -6.23 -3.89 1.18
CA PHE A 83 -5.40 -2.74 0.83
C PHE A 83 -5.89 -1.46 1.51
N LEU A 84 -4.95 -0.53 1.66
CA LEU A 84 -5.20 0.87 1.97
C LEU A 84 -4.62 1.69 0.82
N LYS A 85 -5.43 2.57 0.25
CA LYS A 85 -5.03 3.57 -0.74
C LYS A 85 -5.14 4.94 -0.07
N HIS A 86 -4.16 5.81 -0.24
CA HIS A 86 -4.22 7.22 0.11
C HIS A 86 -3.45 8.06 -0.93
N TYR A 87 -3.90 9.29 -1.17
CA TYR A 87 -3.13 10.25 -1.95
C TYR A 87 -1.97 10.81 -1.11
N ALA A 88 -0.83 11.06 -1.76
CA ALA A 88 0.40 11.47 -1.07
C ALA A 88 1.10 12.68 -1.71
N ASN A 89 0.62 13.15 -2.86
CA ASN A 89 1.22 14.28 -3.56
C ASN A 89 0.15 15.28 -4.04
N PRO A 90 0.26 16.58 -3.70
CA PRO A 90 1.21 17.15 -2.75
C PRO A 90 0.87 16.77 -1.30
N LEU A 91 1.86 16.50 -0.45
CA LEU A 91 1.64 15.89 0.88
C LEU A 91 0.68 16.69 1.78
N ASN A 92 0.85 18.01 1.84
CA ASN A 92 0.07 18.89 2.73
C ASN A 92 -1.44 18.83 2.44
N ASP A 93 -1.83 18.58 1.20
CA ASP A 93 -3.23 18.52 0.79
C ASP A 93 -3.90 17.21 1.24
N TRP A 94 -3.13 16.18 1.60
CA TRP A 94 -3.67 14.83 1.83
C TRP A 94 -3.35 14.23 3.19
N ILE A 95 -2.25 14.63 3.83
CA ILE A 95 -1.76 14.02 5.07
C ILE A 95 -2.79 14.03 6.21
N HIS A 96 -3.65 15.03 6.25
CA HIS A 96 -4.72 15.14 7.24
C HIS A 96 -5.82 14.08 7.08
N MET A 97 -5.92 13.44 5.91
CA MET A 97 -6.88 12.36 5.61
C MET A 97 -6.31 10.96 5.87
N TRP A 98 -5.00 10.84 6.09
CA TRP A 98 -4.33 9.55 6.33
C TRP A 98 -4.81 8.92 7.64
N PRO A 99 -4.60 7.62 7.88
CA PRO A 99 -4.86 7.00 9.19
C PRO A 99 -4.30 7.84 10.34
N GLU A 100 -5.10 8.00 11.40
CA GLU A 100 -4.66 8.58 12.68
C GLU A 100 -4.03 7.53 13.60
N ASN A 101 -4.42 6.28 13.40
CA ASN A 101 -3.90 5.12 14.12
C ASN A 101 -3.22 4.18 13.10
N PRO A 102 -2.02 3.68 13.38
CA PRO A 102 -1.18 4.04 14.54
C PRO A 102 -0.64 5.50 14.41
N PRO A 103 -0.28 6.17 15.52
CA PRO A 103 0.12 7.59 15.48
C PRO A 103 1.38 7.89 14.65
N ASP A 104 2.23 6.88 14.45
CA ASP A 104 3.45 6.91 13.67
C ASP A 104 3.22 6.68 12.16
N TYR A 105 1.95 6.51 11.72
CA TYR A 105 1.59 6.33 10.31
C TYR A 105 1.90 7.54 9.42
N ARG A 106 1.92 8.73 9.99
CA ARG A 106 2.04 10.01 9.26
C ARG A 106 3.45 10.57 9.32
#